data_AF-A0A1Q3HUK3-F1
#
_entry.id   AF-A0A1Q3HUK3-F1
#
_cell.length_a   1.000
_cell.length_b   1.000
_cell.length_c   1.000
_cell.angle_alpha   90.00
_cell.angle_beta   90.00
_cell.angle_gamma   90.00
#
_symmetry.space_group_name_H-M   'P 1'
#
loop_
_entity.id
_entity.type
_entity.pdbx_description
1 polymer ?
#
loop_
_entity_poly.entity_id
_entity_poly.type
_entity_poly.pdbx_seq_one_letter_code
_entity_poly.pdbx_strand_id
1 'polypeptide(L)'
;MTRPLRLDPLVNLVWRHAPDQLRALQSRFGDHPDLKPGRKLGPNSPASVMWLELAMEGLRVATTRVKPNLAKLRKRLGMAKTLRLVSSVIAALTGVGLIAALAAKNAGTKTLLTATLNFLATSTTLFANHLETSLYGGHGSLVDVFEELTASSAQAEQLLLELEGHLRTKPESRQASEAVRRASVLAANLLSLENRLWGSRVPKPPRARRPPVANVPVHP
;
A
#
# COMPACT_ATOMS: atom_id res chain seq x y z
N MET A 1 -10.59 -24.95 -12.96
CA MET A 1 -10.13 -25.08 -11.57
C MET A 1 -10.30 -23.75 -10.85
N THR A 2 -11.26 -23.63 -9.93
CA THR A 2 -11.49 -22.43 -9.12
C THR A 2 -10.45 -22.35 -7.99
N ARG A 3 -9.69 -21.25 -7.91
CA ARG A 3 -8.75 -21.03 -6.81
C ARG A 3 -9.53 -20.94 -5.47
N PRO A 4 -9.03 -21.54 -4.37
CA PRO A 4 -9.70 -21.47 -3.08
C PRO A 4 -9.83 -20.02 -2.59
N LEU A 5 -10.97 -19.69 -2.02
CA LEU A 5 -11.21 -18.38 -1.40
C LEU A 5 -10.25 -18.23 -0.20
N ARG A 6 -9.53 -17.12 -0.14
CA ARG A 6 -8.64 -16.81 0.98
C ARG A 6 -9.22 -15.64 1.74
N LEU A 7 -9.62 -15.81 3.00
CA LEU A 7 -10.06 -14.71 3.86
C LEU A 7 -8.96 -14.18 4.76
N ASP A 8 -7.82 -14.89 4.85
CA ASP A 8 -6.66 -14.49 5.66
C ASP A 8 -6.31 -12.99 5.54
N PRO A 9 -6.23 -12.39 4.34
CA PRO A 9 -5.86 -10.99 4.22
C PRO A 9 -6.86 -10.05 4.90
N LEU A 10 -8.16 -10.30 4.74
CA LEU A 10 -9.23 -9.51 5.36
C LEU A 10 -9.21 -9.66 6.88
N VAL A 11 -9.21 -10.90 7.38
CA VAL A 11 -9.18 -11.16 8.83
C VAL A 11 -7.95 -10.56 9.48
N ASN A 12 -6.76 -10.75 8.89
CA ASN A 12 -5.52 -10.21 9.43
C ASN A 12 -5.52 -8.68 9.42
N LEU A 13 -6.07 -8.07 8.38
CA LEU A 13 -6.17 -6.62 8.28
C LEU A 13 -7.09 -6.05 9.37
N VAL A 14 -8.30 -6.59 9.53
CA VAL A 14 -9.25 -6.14 10.55
C VAL A 14 -8.70 -6.43 11.94
N TRP A 15 -8.19 -7.65 12.20
CA TRP A 15 -7.60 -8.02 13.50
C TRP A 15 -6.51 -7.05 13.93
N ARG A 16 -5.63 -6.67 12.99
CA ARG A 16 -4.46 -5.85 13.29
C ARG A 16 -4.77 -4.38 13.49
N HIS A 17 -5.79 -3.86 12.80
CA HIS A 17 -6.03 -2.41 12.73
C HIS A 17 -7.34 -1.96 13.34
N ALA A 18 -8.29 -2.88 13.52
CA ALA A 18 -9.57 -2.66 14.14
C ALA A 18 -10.04 -3.93 14.88
N PRO A 19 -9.31 -4.37 15.92
CA PRO A 19 -9.62 -5.60 16.64
C PRO A 19 -11.03 -5.59 17.24
N ASP A 20 -11.54 -4.42 17.63
CA ASP A 20 -12.90 -4.29 18.19
C ASP A 20 -13.99 -4.55 17.13
N GLN A 21 -13.75 -4.19 15.87
CA GLN A 21 -14.66 -4.51 14.77
C GLN A 21 -14.67 -6.02 14.49
N LEU A 22 -13.51 -6.68 14.55
CA LEU A 22 -13.44 -8.13 14.43
C LEU A 22 -14.15 -8.83 15.59
N ARG A 23 -13.99 -8.34 16.83
CA ARG A 23 -14.72 -8.86 18.00
C ARG A 23 -16.23 -8.68 17.84
N ALA A 24 -16.69 -7.55 17.30
CA ALA A 24 -18.10 -7.31 17.02
C ALA A 24 -18.65 -8.26 15.93
N LEU A 25 -17.85 -8.59 14.91
CA LEU A 25 -18.22 -9.62 13.92
C LEU A 25 -18.28 -11.01 14.57
N GLN A 26 -17.31 -11.36 15.42
CA GLN A 26 -17.28 -12.63 16.14
C GLN A 26 -18.43 -12.77 17.14
N SER A 27 -18.86 -11.70 17.80
CA SER A 27 -20.02 -11.77 18.69
C SER A 27 -21.33 -11.95 17.92
N ARG A 28 -21.45 -11.37 16.72
CA ARG A 28 -22.65 -11.48 15.87
C ARG A 28 -22.81 -12.84 15.19
N PHE A 29 -21.70 -13.46 14.74
CA PHE A 29 -21.73 -14.73 14.00
C PHE A 29 -21.23 -15.93 14.83
N GLY A 30 -20.99 -15.74 16.12
CA GLY A 30 -20.34 -16.74 16.98
C GLY A 30 -18.84 -16.85 16.72
N ASP A 31 -18.14 -17.69 17.51
CA ASP A 31 -16.71 -17.97 17.36
C ASP A 31 -16.42 -18.85 16.13
N HIS A 32 -16.86 -18.38 14.95
CA HIS A 32 -16.75 -19.08 13.69
C HIS A 32 -15.26 -19.21 13.31
N PRO A 33 -14.79 -20.42 12.92
CA PRO A 33 -13.37 -20.66 12.66
C PRO A 33 -12.77 -19.77 11.57
N ASP A 34 -13.58 -19.34 10.60
CA ASP A 34 -13.14 -18.44 9.51
C ASP A 34 -12.80 -17.02 9.98
N LEU A 35 -13.30 -16.59 11.13
CA LEU A 35 -12.98 -15.29 11.73
C LEU A 35 -11.68 -15.34 12.55
N LYS A 36 -10.97 -16.49 12.55
CA LYS A 36 -9.66 -16.64 13.18
C LYS A 36 -8.55 -16.43 12.15
N PRO A 37 -7.47 -15.71 12.51
CA PRO A 37 -6.38 -15.44 11.59
C PRO A 37 -5.69 -16.73 11.13
N GLY A 38 -5.38 -16.83 9.83
CA GLY A 38 -4.59 -17.92 9.23
C GLY A 38 -5.38 -19.14 8.73
N ARG A 39 -6.71 -19.07 8.67
CA ARG A 39 -7.56 -20.12 8.11
C ARG A 39 -7.81 -19.91 6.60
N LYS A 40 -7.46 -20.94 5.81
CA LYS A 40 -7.84 -21.06 4.40
C LYS A 40 -9.21 -21.73 4.30
N LEU A 41 -10.11 -21.14 3.52
CA LEU A 41 -11.39 -21.77 3.21
C LEU A 41 -11.26 -22.84 2.12
N GLY A 42 -12.14 -23.83 2.18
CA GLY A 42 -12.36 -24.77 1.08
C GLY A 42 -13.00 -24.08 -0.14
N PRO A 43 -12.86 -24.66 -1.34
CA PRO A 43 -13.28 -24.03 -2.61
C PRO A 43 -14.80 -23.88 -2.81
N ASN A 44 -15.65 -24.52 -1.99
CA ASN A 44 -17.08 -24.67 -2.27
C ASN A 44 -18.03 -24.22 -1.15
N SER A 45 -17.57 -23.48 -0.15
CA SER A 45 -18.51 -22.93 0.82
C SER A 45 -19.27 -21.74 0.19
N PRO A 46 -20.62 -21.74 0.21
CA PRO A 46 -21.41 -20.61 -0.29
C PRO A 46 -21.09 -19.35 0.49
N ALA A 47 -21.19 -18.18 -0.16
CA ALA A 47 -20.95 -16.90 0.50
C ALA A 47 -21.96 -16.70 1.63
N SER A 48 -21.50 -16.89 2.87
CA SER A 48 -22.28 -16.52 4.03
C SER A 48 -22.34 -15.00 4.14
N VAL A 49 -23.44 -14.49 4.69
CA VAL A 49 -23.60 -13.07 5.08
C VAL A 49 -22.38 -12.57 5.87
N MET A 50 -21.82 -13.43 6.73
CA MET A 50 -20.60 -13.17 7.49
C MET A 50 -19.40 -12.79 6.62
N TRP A 51 -19.19 -13.45 5.47
CA TRP A 51 -18.05 -13.15 4.60
C TRP A 51 -18.19 -11.82 3.87
N LEU A 52 -19.42 -11.46 3.47
CA LEU A 52 -19.70 -10.15 2.89
C LEU A 52 -19.42 -9.04 3.91
N GLU A 53 -19.90 -9.20 5.14
CA GLU A 53 -19.64 -8.23 6.20
C GLU A 53 -18.15 -8.13 6.55
N LEU A 54 -17.44 -9.26 6.64
CA LEU A 54 -15.99 -9.27 6.83
C LEU A 54 -15.25 -8.57 5.69
N ALA A 55 -15.65 -8.79 4.44
CA ALA A 55 -15.06 -8.14 3.28
C ALA A 55 -15.29 -6.64 3.30
N MET A 56 -16.50 -6.20 3.61
CA MET A 56 -16.83 -4.79 3.77
C MET A 56 -16.01 -4.14 4.87
N GLU A 57 -15.93 -4.78 6.05
CA GLU A 57 -15.17 -4.22 7.17
C GLU A 57 -13.67 -4.18 6.86
N GLY A 58 -13.13 -5.23 6.23
CA GLY A 58 -11.76 -5.25 5.75
C GLY A 58 -11.45 -4.12 4.79
N LEU A 59 -12.31 -3.87 3.79
CA LEU A 59 -12.10 -2.77 2.84
C LEU A 59 -12.26 -1.39 3.48
N ARG A 60 -13.19 -1.20 4.44
CA ARG A 60 -13.34 0.05 5.20
C ARG A 60 -12.10 0.35 6.04
N VAL A 61 -11.55 -0.67 6.71
CA VAL A 61 -10.29 -0.55 7.45
C VAL A 61 -9.14 -0.22 6.50
N ALA A 62 -9.04 -0.92 5.36
CA ALA A 62 -7.99 -0.68 4.36
C ALA A 62 -8.01 0.78 3.87
N THR A 63 -9.16 1.23 3.37
CA THR A 63 -9.35 2.59 2.82
C THR A 63 -9.09 3.67 3.86
N THR A 64 -9.55 3.49 5.10
CA THR A 64 -9.30 4.43 6.21
C THR A 64 -7.79 4.60 6.47
N ARG A 65 -7.02 3.53 6.38
CA ARG A 65 -5.54 3.58 6.57
C ARG A 65 -4.80 4.14 5.38
N VAL A 66 -5.31 3.93 4.18
CA VAL A 66 -4.69 4.38 2.92
C VAL A 66 -4.79 5.90 2.75
N LYS A 67 -5.91 6.52 3.15
CA LYS A 67 -6.14 7.97 3.04
C LYS A 67 -5.01 8.85 3.61
N PRO A 68 -4.52 8.68 4.85
CA PRO A 68 -3.41 9.47 5.37
C PRO A 68 -2.09 9.19 4.64
N ASN A 69 -1.88 7.97 4.14
CA ASN A 69 -0.69 7.62 3.36
C ASN A 69 -0.69 8.33 2.00
N LEU A 70 -1.83 8.36 1.31
CA LEU A 70 -2.01 9.12 0.06
C LEU A 70 -1.73 10.62 0.27
N ALA A 71 -2.23 11.20 1.37
CA ALA A 71 -1.97 12.62 1.67
C ALA A 71 -0.48 12.91 1.90
N LYS A 72 0.23 12.03 2.62
CA LYS A 72 1.68 12.14 2.82
C LYS A 72 2.45 12.00 1.51
N LEU A 73 2.10 11.01 0.68
CA LEU A 73 2.72 10.81 -0.64
C LEU A 73 2.52 12.00 -1.56
N ARG A 74 1.30 12.55 -1.61
CA ARG A 74 0.99 13.73 -2.41
C ARG A 74 1.84 14.93 -2.03
N LYS A 75 2.00 15.19 -0.72
CA LYS A 75 2.88 16.26 -0.23
C LYS A 75 4.33 16.02 -0.64
N ARG A 76 4.83 14.79 -0.46
CA ARG A 76 6.22 14.41 -0.79
C ARG A 76 6.52 14.54 -2.29
N LEU A 77 5.61 14.08 -3.15
CA LEU A 77 5.68 14.24 -4.61
C LEU A 77 5.58 15.71 -5.02
N GLY A 78 4.73 16.50 -4.38
CA GLY A 78 4.65 17.94 -4.60
C GLY A 78 5.98 18.63 -4.32
N MET A 79 6.61 18.33 -3.18
CA MET A 79 7.92 18.86 -2.82
C MET A 79 9.01 18.45 -3.83
N ALA A 80 9.02 17.18 -4.26
CA ALA A 80 9.98 16.71 -5.26
C ALA A 80 9.83 17.47 -6.59
N LYS A 81 8.58 17.68 -7.06
CA LYS A 81 8.29 18.48 -8.26
C LYS A 81 8.75 19.93 -8.11
N THR A 82 8.48 20.57 -6.99
CA THR A 82 8.93 21.95 -6.73
C THR A 82 10.46 22.06 -6.71
N LEU A 83 11.15 21.11 -6.06
CA LEU A 83 12.61 21.07 -6.03
C LEU A 83 13.20 20.88 -7.43
N ARG A 84 12.59 20.03 -8.26
CA ARG A 84 13.01 19.81 -9.64
C ARG A 84 12.82 21.05 -10.51
N LEU A 85 11.74 21.81 -10.29
CA LEU A 85 11.52 23.07 -10.97
C LEU A 85 12.60 24.10 -10.59
N VAL A 86 12.87 24.24 -9.28
CA VAL A 86 13.91 25.15 -8.77
C VAL A 86 15.29 24.75 -9.31
N SER A 87 15.63 23.47 -9.30
CA SER A 87 16.92 23.01 -9.84
C SER A 87 17.04 23.26 -11.33
N SER A 88 15.96 23.09 -12.09
CA SER A 88 15.92 23.37 -13.53
C SER A 88 16.11 24.86 -13.82
N VAL A 89 15.51 25.74 -13.01
CA VAL A 89 15.70 27.20 -13.12
C VAL A 89 17.14 27.59 -12.80
N ILE A 90 17.71 27.08 -11.70
CA ILE A 90 19.12 27.35 -11.34
C ILE A 90 20.04 26.83 -12.45
N ALA A 91 19.81 25.62 -12.96
CA ALA A 91 20.59 25.03 -14.04
C ALA A 91 20.55 25.91 -15.31
N ALA A 92 19.36 26.38 -15.71
CA ALA A 92 19.20 27.28 -16.85
C ALA A 92 19.97 28.59 -16.67
N LEU A 93 19.86 29.21 -15.48
CA LEU A 93 20.61 30.44 -15.16
C LEU A 93 22.12 30.23 -15.17
N THR A 94 22.60 29.09 -14.65
CA THR A 94 24.02 28.75 -14.67
C THR A 94 24.53 28.44 -16.07
N GLY A 95 23.73 27.81 -16.94
CA GLY A 95 24.09 27.54 -18.32
C GLY A 95 24.33 28.83 -19.10
N VAL A 96 23.40 29.79 -19.00
CA VAL A 96 23.54 31.11 -19.63
C VAL A 96 24.71 31.90 -19.01
N GLY A 97 24.83 31.87 -17.68
CA GLY A 97 25.90 32.55 -16.96
C GLY A 97 27.30 32.01 -17.30
N LEU A 98 27.44 30.71 -17.50
CA LEU A 98 28.70 30.08 -17.90
C LEU A 98 29.13 30.53 -19.30
N ILE A 99 28.19 30.56 -20.26
CA ILE A 99 28.46 31.03 -21.62
C ILE A 99 28.89 32.51 -21.60
N ALA A 100 28.20 33.35 -20.84
CA ALA A 100 28.54 34.77 -20.70
C ALA A 100 29.89 34.99 -19.96
N ALA A 101 30.20 34.16 -18.97
CA ALA A 101 31.47 34.21 -18.25
C ALA A 101 32.65 33.80 -19.14
N LEU A 102 32.50 32.76 -19.96
CA LEU A 102 33.51 32.33 -20.93
C LEU A 102 33.79 33.40 -22.00
N ALA A 103 32.79 34.22 -22.34
CA ALA A 103 32.96 35.33 -23.28
C ALA A 103 33.66 36.56 -22.68
N ALA A 104 33.77 36.68 -21.35
CA ALA A 104 34.31 37.85 -20.67
C ALA A 104 35.76 37.67 -20.22
N LYS A 105 36.62 38.67 -20.45
CA LYS A 105 38.07 38.63 -20.14
C LYS A 105 38.44 38.49 -18.65
N ASN A 106 37.51 38.68 -17.70
CA ASN A 106 37.73 38.52 -16.25
C ASN A 106 37.19 37.17 -15.75
N ALA A 107 37.99 36.11 -15.90
CA ALA A 107 37.54 34.73 -15.71
C ALA A 107 37.47 34.26 -14.24
N GLY A 108 38.43 34.63 -13.39
CA GLY A 108 38.64 33.95 -12.09
C GLY A 108 37.42 33.93 -11.15
N THR A 109 36.89 35.11 -10.79
CA THR A 109 35.80 35.23 -9.81
C THR A 109 34.46 34.73 -10.35
N LYS A 110 34.21 34.90 -11.65
CA LYS A 110 32.97 34.46 -12.31
C LYS A 110 32.91 32.94 -12.40
N THR A 111 34.04 32.28 -12.66
CA THR A 111 34.11 30.81 -12.71
C THR A 111 33.78 30.15 -11.37
N LEU A 112 34.28 30.70 -10.25
CA LEU A 112 33.99 30.16 -8.92
C LEU A 112 32.49 30.26 -8.57
N LEU A 113 31.87 31.40 -8.88
CA LEU A 113 30.43 31.60 -8.65
C LEU A 113 29.59 30.60 -9.46
N THR A 114 29.91 30.44 -10.75
CA THR A 114 29.20 29.51 -11.63
C THR A 114 29.38 28.06 -11.18
N ALA A 115 30.59 27.66 -10.77
CA ALA A 115 30.84 26.33 -10.22
C ALA A 115 30.02 26.06 -8.95
N THR A 116 29.93 27.04 -8.05
CA THR A 116 29.15 26.94 -6.80
C THR A 116 27.65 26.77 -7.10
N LEU A 117 27.10 27.59 -8.01
CA LEU A 117 25.71 27.48 -8.42
C LEU A 117 25.41 26.15 -9.11
N ASN A 118 26.32 25.66 -9.97
CA ASN A 118 26.16 24.37 -10.62
C ASN A 118 26.20 23.22 -9.59
N PHE A 119 27.08 23.29 -8.60
CA PHE A 119 27.12 22.34 -7.49
C PHE A 119 25.79 22.31 -6.71
N LEU A 120 25.23 23.49 -6.40
CA LEU A 120 23.92 23.60 -5.74
C LEU A 120 22.79 23.01 -6.60
N ALA A 121 22.77 23.29 -7.91
CA ALA A 121 21.79 22.74 -8.84
C ALA A 121 21.86 21.21 -8.90
N THR A 122 23.07 20.67 -9.02
CA THR A 122 23.31 19.22 -9.08
C THR A 122 22.94 18.54 -7.77
N SER A 123 23.30 19.13 -6.63
CA SER A 123 22.94 18.64 -5.29
C SER A 123 21.42 18.65 -5.07
N THR A 124 20.73 19.71 -5.49
CA THR A 124 19.27 19.80 -5.41
C THR A 124 18.59 18.75 -6.28
N THR A 125 19.14 18.49 -7.48
CA THR A 125 18.63 17.45 -8.39
C THR A 125 18.82 16.06 -7.80
N LEU A 126 19.98 15.76 -7.21
CA LEU A 126 20.23 14.52 -6.48
C LEU A 126 19.26 14.34 -5.31
N PHE A 127 19.00 15.41 -4.56
CA PHE A 127 18.05 15.38 -3.45
C PHE A 127 16.62 15.13 -3.92
N ALA A 128 16.18 15.78 -5.01
CA ALA A 128 14.87 15.53 -5.63
C ALA A 128 14.73 14.07 -6.10
N ASN A 129 15.75 13.54 -6.77
CA ASN A 129 15.77 12.13 -7.20
C ASN A 129 15.70 11.18 -6.01
N HIS A 130 16.41 11.47 -4.91
CA HIS A 130 16.36 10.68 -3.68
C HIS A 130 14.95 10.66 -3.05
N LEU A 131 14.25 11.80 -3.07
CA LEU A 131 12.87 11.86 -2.59
C LEU A 131 11.90 11.00 -3.43
N GLU A 132 12.12 10.91 -4.75
CA GLU A 132 11.31 10.09 -5.68
C GLU A 132 11.64 8.58 -5.60
N THR A 133 12.90 8.22 -5.34
CA THR A 133 13.37 6.81 -5.34
C THR A 133 13.44 6.13 -3.98
N SER A 134 13.24 6.85 -2.86
CA SER A 134 13.35 6.29 -1.51
C SER A 134 12.17 5.36 -1.10
N LEU A 135 11.90 4.33 -1.89
CA LEU A 135 11.12 3.17 -1.44
C LEU A 135 12.05 2.15 -0.78
N TYR A 136 11.60 1.59 0.34
CA TYR A 136 12.32 0.52 1.02
C TYR A 136 12.39 -0.71 0.09
N GLY A 137 13.61 -1.17 -0.21
CA GLY A 137 13.86 -2.38 -0.99
C GLY A 137 13.91 -2.21 -2.53
N GLY A 138 13.95 -0.98 -3.05
CA GLY A 138 14.14 -0.73 -4.49
C GLY A 138 12.95 -1.14 -5.38
N HIS A 139 11.77 -1.38 -4.79
CA HIS A 139 10.60 -1.85 -5.51
C HIS A 139 9.78 -0.71 -6.14
N GLY A 140 10.27 -0.15 -7.24
CA GLY A 140 9.57 0.85 -8.07
C GLY A 140 9.81 2.30 -7.67
N SER A 141 9.11 3.23 -8.31
CA SER A 141 9.13 4.65 -7.96
C SER A 141 8.01 5.01 -6.96
N LEU A 142 8.20 6.08 -6.20
CA LEU A 142 7.17 6.60 -5.29
C LEU A 142 5.92 7.09 -6.05
N VAL A 143 6.08 7.44 -7.33
CA VAL A 143 4.98 7.77 -8.25
C VAL A 143 4.14 6.52 -8.53
N ASP A 144 4.77 5.40 -8.90
CA ASP A 144 4.07 4.15 -9.19
C ASP A 144 3.24 3.70 -7.98
N VAL A 145 3.82 3.76 -6.78
CA VAL A 145 3.09 3.39 -5.56
C VAL A 145 1.94 4.36 -5.29
N PHE A 146 2.11 5.65 -5.54
CA PHE A 146 1.03 6.62 -5.38
C PHE A 146 -0.13 6.35 -6.34
N GLU A 147 0.16 6.07 -7.61
CA GLU A 147 -0.84 5.75 -8.62
C GLU A 147 -1.55 4.44 -8.32
N GLU A 148 -0.79 3.38 -7.98
CA GLU A 148 -1.31 2.07 -7.64
C GLU A 148 -2.19 2.12 -6.37
N LEU A 149 -1.79 2.91 -5.37
CA LEU A 149 -2.55 3.11 -4.14
C LEU A 149 -3.83 3.92 -4.38
N THR A 150 -3.78 4.94 -5.25
CA THR A 150 -4.96 5.74 -5.63
C THR A 150 -5.97 4.88 -6.38
N ALA A 151 -5.52 4.12 -7.38
CA ALA A 151 -6.35 3.21 -8.15
C ALA A 151 -6.97 2.12 -7.26
N SER A 152 -6.17 1.49 -6.40
CA SER A 152 -6.64 0.47 -5.47
C SER A 152 -7.64 1.01 -4.44
N SER A 153 -7.47 2.25 -3.98
CA SER A 153 -8.42 2.91 -3.08
C SER A 153 -9.77 3.16 -3.77
N ALA A 154 -9.75 3.64 -5.02
CA ALA A 154 -10.98 3.86 -5.79
C ALA A 154 -11.71 2.53 -6.07
N GLN A 155 -10.96 1.48 -6.44
CA GLN A 155 -11.51 0.13 -6.61
C GLN A 155 -12.13 -0.41 -5.32
N ALA A 156 -11.54 -0.11 -4.16
CA ALA A 156 -12.07 -0.55 -2.87
C ALA A 156 -13.40 0.12 -2.54
N GLU A 157 -13.54 1.42 -2.81
CA GLU A 157 -14.79 2.16 -2.63
C GLU A 157 -15.89 1.64 -3.58
N GLN A 158 -15.55 1.37 -4.85
CA GLN A 158 -16.50 0.76 -5.80
C GLN A 158 -16.94 -0.64 -5.34
N LEU A 159 -15.99 -1.47 -4.90
CA LEU A 159 -16.28 -2.84 -4.47
C LEU A 159 -17.08 -2.88 -3.17
N LEU A 160 -16.92 -1.88 -2.29
CA LEU A 160 -17.77 -1.72 -1.10
C LEU A 160 -19.25 -1.54 -1.47
N LEU A 161 -19.54 -0.67 -2.44
CA LEU A 161 -20.90 -0.46 -2.93
C LEU A 161 -21.48 -1.73 -3.56
N GLU A 162 -20.66 -2.48 -4.30
CA GLU A 162 -21.07 -3.77 -4.89
C GLU A 162 -21.41 -4.82 -3.81
N LEU A 163 -20.55 -4.95 -2.79
CA LEU A 163 -20.77 -5.87 -1.66
C LEU A 163 -22.04 -5.50 -0.88
N GLU A 164 -22.31 -4.21 -0.67
CA GLU A 164 -23.55 -3.73 -0.05
C GLU A 164 -24.79 -4.11 -0.88
N GLY A 165 -24.69 -4.03 -2.22
CA GLY A 165 -25.74 -4.51 -3.13
C GLY A 165 -25.99 -6.00 -3.02
N HIS A 166 -24.93 -6.81 -2.97
CA HIS A 166 -25.05 -8.27 -2.80
C HIS A 166 -25.64 -8.67 -1.44
N LEU A 167 -25.25 -7.97 -0.37
CA LEU A 167 -25.76 -8.20 0.98
C LEU A 167 -27.27 -8.00 1.06
N ARG A 168 -27.83 -7.03 0.33
CA ARG A 168 -29.27 -6.72 0.31
C ARG A 168 -30.08 -7.66 -0.59
N THR A 169 -29.50 -8.16 -1.67
CA THR A 169 -30.26 -8.83 -2.73
C THR A 169 -30.09 -10.34 -2.74
N LYS A 170 -28.85 -10.84 -2.83
CA LYS A 170 -28.52 -12.26 -2.98
C LYS A 170 -27.16 -12.58 -2.34
N PRO A 171 -27.09 -12.69 -1.00
CA PRO A 171 -25.83 -12.86 -0.28
C PRO A 171 -25.11 -14.17 -0.63
N GLU A 172 -25.85 -15.22 -0.96
CA GLU A 172 -25.31 -16.55 -1.26
C GLU A 172 -24.99 -16.76 -2.76
N SER A 173 -25.10 -15.71 -3.58
CA SER A 173 -24.85 -15.82 -5.01
C SER A 173 -23.37 -16.08 -5.34
N ARG A 174 -23.10 -16.76 -6.46
CA ARG A 174 -21.72 -16.92 -6.98
C ARG A 174 -21.03 -15.57 -7.20
N GLN A 175 -21.79 -14.54 -7.57
CA GLN A 175 -21.29 -13.18 -7.73
C GLN A 175 -20.84 -12.56 -6.41
N ALA A 176 -21.59 -12.79 -5.32
CA ALA A 176 -21.18 -12.38 -3.97
C ALA A 176 -19.87 -13.06 -3.56
N SER A 177 -19.72 -14.37 -3.77
CA SER A 177 -18.46 -15.09 -3.51
C SER A 177 -17.29 -14.52 -4.32
N GLU A 178 -17.53 -14.15 -5.58
CA GLU A 178 -16.55 -13.50 -6.46
C GLU A 178 -16.13 -12.12 -5.95
N ALA A 179 -17.11 -11.30 -5.53
CA ALA A 179 -16.86 -9.98 -4.95
C ALA A 179 -16.02 -10.07 -3.67
N VAL A 180 -16.33 -11.02 -2.77
CA VAL A 180 -15.52 -11.29 -1.56
C VAL A 180 -14.10 -11.69 -1.93
N ARG A 181 -13.92 -12.52 -2.98
CA ARG A 181 -12.58 -12.90 -3.46
C ARG A 181 -11.79 -11.68 -3.94
N ARG A 182 -12.41 -10.83 -4.77
CA ARG A 182 -11.80 -9.59 -5.25
C ARG A 182 -11.45 -8.67 -4.08
N ALA A 183 -12.31 -8.58 -3.07
CA ALA A 183 -12.07 -7.77 -1.88
C ALA A 183 -10.86 -8.26 -1.09
N SER A 184 -10.71 -9.57 -0.94
CA SER A 184 -9.55 -10.16 -0.27
C SER A 184 -8.24 -9.92 -1.02
N VAL A 185 -8.24 -10.08 -2.34
CA VAL A 185 -7.07 -9.77 -3.18
C VAL A 185 -6.71 -8.28 -3.07
N LEU A 186 -7.70 -7.41 -3.15
CA LEU A 186 -7.50 -5.97 -3.06
C LEU A 186 -6.97 -5.55 -1.67
N ALA A 187 -7.49 -6.13 -0.59
CA ALA A 187 -6.98 -5.91 0.77
C ALA A 187 -5.52 -6.36 0.90
N ALA A 188 -5.15 -7.50 0.32
CA ALA A 188 -3.77 -7.98 0.29
C ALA A 188 -2.84 -7.02 -0.48
N ASN A 189 -3.31 -6.49 -1.62
CA ASN A 189 -2.57 -5.52 -2.43
C ASN A 189 -2.39 -4.19 -1.69
N LEU A 190 -3.44 -3.66 -1.05
CA LEU A 190 -3.34 -2.43 -0.25
C LEU A 190 -2.35 -2.60 0.92
N LEU A 191 -2.36 -3.75 1.59
CA LEU A 191 -1.39 -4.06 2.64
C LEU A 191 0.05 -4.16 2.09
N SER A 192 0.24 -4.77 0.92
CA SER A 192 1.58 -4.89 0.32
C SER A 192 2.14 -3.53 -0.11
N LEU A 193 1.30 -2.66 -0.67
CA LEU A 193 1.66 -1.28 -1.02
C LEU A 193 2.04 -0.48 0.21
N GLU A 194 1.26 -0.60 1.29
CA GLU A 194 1.60 0.07 2.54
C GLU A 194 2.94 -0.41 3.12
N ASN A 195 3.23 -1.71 3.02
CA ASN A 195 4.50 -2.27 3.47
C ASN A 195 5.68 -1.78 2.63
N ARG A 196 5.49 -1.56 1.32
CA ARG A 196 6.50 -0.94 0.43
C ARG A 196 6.82 0.49 0.86
N LEU A 197 5.81 1.24 1.34
CA LEU A 197 5.97 2.64 1.75
C LEU A 197 6.77 2.81 3.04
N TRP A 198 6.49 2.00 4.05
CA TRP A 198 6.99 2.24 5.42
C TRP A 198 8.09 1.28 5.85
N GLY A 199 8.46 0.33 4.99
CA GLY A 199 9.16 -0.87 5.40
C GLY A 199 8.27 -1.73 6.30
N SER A 200 8.67 -2.98 6.53
CA SER A 200 7.93 -3.93 7.37
C SER A 200 7.95 -3.57 8.87
N ARG A 201 7.48 -2.38 9.25
CA ARG A 201 7.08 -2.06 10.64
C ARG A 201 5.83 -2.81 11.07
N VAL A 202 5.49 -3.87 10.33
CA VAL A 202 4.38 -4.77 10.63
C VAL A 202 4.83 -5.71 11.73
N PRO A 203 4.26 -5.61 12.96
CA PRO A 203 4.40 -6.70 13.91
C PRO A 203 3.89 -7.97 13.21
N LYS A 204 4.77 -8.97 13.10
CA LYS A 204 4.38 -10.27 12.54
C LYS A 204 3.20 -10.78 13.39
N PRO A 205 2.15 -11.34 12.77
CA PRO A 205 1.09 -11.97 13.56
C PRO A 205 1.73 -12.98 14.51
N PRO A 206 1.23 -13.10 15.76
CA PRO A 206 1.71 -14.11 16.67
C PRO A 206 1.63 -15.44 15.94
N ARG A 207 2.79 -16.08 15.72
CA ARG A 207 2.81 -17.40 15.10
C ARG A 207 1.95 -18.27 15.98
N ALA A 208 0.85 -18.79 15.44
CA ALA A 208 0.06 -19.82 16.11
C ALA A 208 1.07 -20.85 16.61
N ARG A 209 1.17 -21.02 17.94
CA ARG A 209 2.07 -22.02 18.52
C ARG A 209 1.71 -23.31 17.82
N ARG A 210 2.66 -23.89 17.07
CA ARG A 210 2.45 -25.23 16.52
C ARG A 210 2.06 -26.08 17.72
N PRO A 211 0.90 -26.76 17.70
CA PRO A 211 0.60 -27.70 18.76
C PRO A 211 1.80 -28.64 18.86
N PRO A 212 2.22 -29.02 20.09
CA PRO A 212 3.33 -29.95 20.25
C PRO A 212 3.07 -31.14 19.35
N VAL A 213 4.05 -31.49 18.51
CA VAL A 213 3.97 -32.69 17.69
C VAL A 213 3.87 -33.83 18.69
N ALA A 214 2.67 -34.40 18.85
CA ALA A 214 2.51 -35.61 19.64
C ALA A 214 3.46 -36.64 19.03
N ASN A 215 4.41 -37.13 19.83
CA ASN A 215 5.30 -38.21 19.41
C ASN A 215 4.42 -39.38 18.96
N VAL A 216 4.30 -39.56 17.65
CA VAL A 216 3.64 -40.73 17.09
C VAL A 216 4.54 -41.91 17.46
N PRO A 217 4.07 -42.90 18.22
CA PRO A 217 4.86 -44.07 18.53
C PRO A 217 5.24 -44.74 17.21
N VAL A 218 6.55 -44.86 16.97
CA VAL A 218 7.09 -45.68 15.89
C VAL A 218 6.83 -47.12 16.29
N HIS A 219 5.81 -47.74 15.71
CA HIS A 219 5.60 -49.17 15.89
C HIS A 219 6.72 -49.93 15.16
N PRO A 220 7.41 -50.86 15.84
CA PRO A 220 8.41 -51.74 15.23
C PRO A 220 7.78 -52.78 14.31
#